data_AF-A0A150U0G3-F1
#
_entry.id   AF-A0A150U0G3-F1
#
_cell.length_a   1.000
_cell.length_b   1.000
_cell.length_c   1.000
_cell.angle_alpha   90.00
_cell.angle_beta   90.00
_cell.angle_gamma   90.00
#
_symmetry.space_group_name_H-M   'P 1'
#
loop_
_entity.id
_entity.type
_entity.pdbx_description
1 polymer ?
#
loop_
_entity_poly.entity_id
_entity_poly.type
_entity_poly.pdbx_seq_one_letter_code
_entity_poly.pdbx_strand_id
1 'polypeptide(L)'
;MHDMSEQLVGALSAVLWVAFGSSASGCVSHPEVSGKVIITRDGEELVLDTGGNGTRVVDASGEVAGGCIVRNQTELSVTVQKEGVAFSFFDLVDQAGLPHVSAEIDGKLYQGACEIIVEERQGDPYEADVAAGPCDLVRLFDGAEARLEMAIFHVSDCSGAE
;
A
#
# COMPACT_ATOMS: atom_id res chain seq x y z
N MET A 1 35.77 31.12 -69.31
CA MET A 1 36.94 30.37 -68.78
C MET A 1 36.35 29.33 -67.84
N HIS A 2 36.20 28.10 -68.34
CA HIS A 2 37.01 26.93 -67.94
C HIS A 2 36.87 26.67 -66.43
N ASP A 3 35.87 25.88 -66.04
CA ASP A 3 35.92 24.41 -65.92
C ASP A 3 36.78 23.99 -64.73
N MET A 4 36.12 23.35 -63.76
CA MET A 4 36.72 22.34 -62.89
C MET A 4 35.58 21.51 -62.31
N SER A 5 35.21 20.48 -63.06
CA SER A 5 34.60 19.26 -62.54
C SER A 5 35.52 18.60 -61.50
N GLU A 6 34.94 18.12 -60.40
CA GLU A 6 35.00 16.72 -59.95
C GLU A 6 34.95 16.56 -58.42
N GLN A 7 33.96 15.73 -58.02
CA GLN A 7 34.00 14.73 -56.97
C GLN A 7 34.29 15.17 -55.53
N LEU A 8 33.26 15.06 -54.69
CA LEU A 8 33.30 14.12 -53.57
C LEU A 8 31.88 13.76 -53.12
N VAL A 9 31.50 12.56 -53.55
CA VAL A 9 30.37 11.78 -53.02
C VAL A 9 30.70 11.40 -51.58
N GLY A 10 29.73 11.57 -50.67
CA GLY A 10 29.72 10.86 -49.40
C GLY A 10 29.33 11.69 -48.19
N ALA A 11 28.04 11.63 -47.81
CA ALA A 11 27.59 11.28 -46.47
C ALA A 11 26.12 11.68 -46.30
N LEU A 12 25.27 10.67 -46.27
CA LEU A 12 23.87 10.73 -45.88
C LEU A 12 23.72 11.19 -44.42
N SER A 13 22.61 11.91 -44.17
CA SER A 13 21.72 11.77 -43.01
C SER A 13 22.31 11.83 -41.59
N ALA A 14 21.97 12.91 -40.87
CA ALA A 14 21.53 12.88 -39.47
C ALA A 14 20.93 14.26 -39.13
N VAL A 15 19.60 14.44 -39.16
CA VAL A 15 18.70 14.22 -38.02
C VAL A 15 19.15 15.03 -36.80
N LEU A 16 18.74 16.30 -36.71
CA LEU A 16 18.66 17.05 -35.46
C LEU A 16 17.18 17.34 -35.18
N TRP A 17 16.49 16.32 -34.67
CA TRP A 17 15.22 16.51 -34.00
C TRP A 17 15.51 16.86 -32.55
N VAL A 18 15.06 18.04 -32.15
CA VAL A 18 14.91 18.44 -30.76
C VAL A 18 13.94 17.44 -30.12
N ALA A 19 14.44 16.67 -29.17
CA ALA A 19 13.61 16.03 -28.16
C ALA A 19 14.20 16.44 -26.80
N PHE A 20 13.56 17.45 -26.20
CA PHE A 20 13.54 17.63 -24.76
C PHE A 20 12.96 16.35 -24.14
N GLY A 21 13.81 15.35 -23.97
CA GLY A 21 13.54 14.21 -23.11
C GLY A 21 13.79 14.67 -21.68
N SER A 22 12.87 15.48 -21.14
CA SER A 22 12.65 15.47 -19.70
C SER A 22 12.27 14.04 -19.37
N SER A 23 13.24 13.25 -18.92
CA SER A 23 12.95 12.03 -18.20
C SER A 23 12.17 12.46 -16.96
N ALA A 24 10.85 12.57 -17.09
CA ALA A 24 9.96 12.19 -16.02
C ALA A 24 10.23 10.70 -15.78
N SER A 25 11.32 10.41 -15.07
CA SER A 25 11.40 9.22 -14.23
C SER A 25 10.30 9.43 -13.20
N GLY A 26 9.06 9.17 -13.62
CA GLY A 26 7.93 9.07 -12.73
C GLY A 26 8.28 7.94 -11.79
N CYS A 27 8.64 8.27 -10.55
CA CYS A 27 8.47 7.37 -9.44
C CYS A 27 6.97 7.08 -9.40
N VAL A 28 6.53 6.07 -10.14
CA VAL A 28 5.25 5.43 -9.91
C VAL A 28 5.52 4.55 -8.71
N SER A 29 5.35 5.11 -7.53
CA SER A 29 5.35 4.39 -6.28
C SER A 29 4.25 3.35 -6.34
N HIS A 30 4.65 2.07 -6.31
CA HIS A 30 3.73 0.95 -6.18
C HIS A 30 3.84 0.52 -4.72
N PRO A 31 2.95 0.99 -3.84
CA PRO A 31 3.06 0.64 -2.43
C PRO A 31 2.96 -0.88 -2.26
N GLU A 32 3.94 -1.44 -1.57
CA GLU A 32 4.10 -2.86 -1.34
C GLU A 32 3.67 -3.19 0.09
N VAL A 33 2.89 -4.27 0.23
CA VAL A 33 2.43 -4.75 1.54
C VAL A 33 2.71 -6.24 1.64
N SER A 34 3.23 -6.68 2.78
CA SER A 34 3.26 -8.09 3.17
C SER A 34 2.79 -8.22 4.60
N GLY A 35 2.01 -9.24 4.91
CA GLY A 35 1.56 -9.43 6.28
C GLY A 35 0.38 -10.36 6.43
N LYS A 36 -0.13 -10.36 7.66
CA LYS A 36 -1.20 -11.26 8.08
C LYS A 36 -2.11 -10.61 9.11
N VAL A 37 -3.40 -10.87 8.96
CA VAL A 37 -4.45 -10.47 9.89
C VAL A 37 -5.26 -11.68 10.29
N ILE A 38 -5.59 -11.77 11.57
CA ILE A 38 -6.47 -12.79 12.13
C ILE A 38 -7.60 -12.06 12.86
N ILE A 39 -8.82 -12.34 12.42
CA ILE A 39 -10.04 -11.83 13.05
C ILE A 39 -10.89 -13.01 13.48
N THR A 40 -11.43 -12.97 14.69
CA THR A 40 -12.41 -13.93 15.16
C THR A 40 -13.80 -13.30 15.16
N ARG A 41 -14.79 -13.99 14.58
CA ARG A 41 -16.20 -13.57 14.59
C ARG A 41 -17.06 -14.80 14.87
N ASP A 42 -17.92 -14.72 15.89
CA ASP A 42 -18.83 -15.80 16.27
C ASP A 42 -18.13 -17.16 16.52
N GLY A 43 -16.86 -17.13 16.96
CA GLY A 43 -16.03 -18.32 17.17
C GLY A 43 -15.36 -18.87 15.90
N GLU A 44 -15.58 -18.26 14.74
CA GLU A 44 -14.89 -18.58 13.49
C GLU A 44 -13.64 -17.69 13.32
N GLU A 45 -12.53 -18.30 12.91
CA GLU A 45 -11.29 -17.59 12.59
C GLU A 45 -11.26 -17.24 11.09
N LEU A 46 -11.05 -15.96 10.81
CA LEU A 46 -10.89 -15.40 9.48
C LEU A 46 -9.46 -14.92 9.34
N VAL A 47 -8.77 -15.44 8.32
CA VAL A 47 -7.36 -15.15 8.07
C VAL A 47 -7.21 -14.46 6.73
N LEU A 48 -6.67 -13.23 6.78
CA LEU A 48 -6.16 -12.50 5.63
C LEU A 48 -4.64 -12.63 5.62
N ASP A 49 -4.09 -13.30 4.61
CA ASP A 49 -2.67 -13.61 4.50
C ASP A 49 -2.21 -13.26 3.08
N THR A 50 -1.18 -12.43 2.97
CA THR A 50 -0.62 -12.03 1.65
C THR A 50 0.07 -13.19 0.92
N GLY A 51 0.32 -14.29 1.63
CA GLY A 51 0.92 -15.54 1.18
C GLY A 51 2.18 -15.88 1.97
N GLY A 52 2.50 -17.17 2.08
CA GLY A 52 3.71 -17.61 2.79
C GLY A 52 3.71 -17.26 4.28
N ASN A 53 2.53 -17.28 4.92
CA ASN A 53 2.34 -16.83 6.30
C ASN A 53 2.68 -15.34 6.49
N GLY A 54 2.19 -14.50 5.58
CA GLY A 54 2.35 -13.06 5.57
C GLY A 54 3.70 -12.54 5.10
N THR A 55 4.49 -13.35 4.39
CA THR A 55 5.82 -12.95 3.90
C THR A 55 5.84 -12.61 2.42
N ARG A 56 4.81 -13.00 1.67
CA ARG A 56 4.69 -12.67 0.25
C ARG A 56 4.24 -11.22 0.12
N VAL A 57 5.01 -10.44 -0.65
CA VAL A 57 4.67 -9.07 -1.02
C VAL A 57 3.53 -9.10 -2.04
N VAL A 58 2.54 -8.24 -1.82
CA VAL A 58 1.40 -8.00 -2.72
C VAL A 58 1.29 -6.50 -3.02
N ASP A 59 0.77 -6.21 -4.21
CA ASP A 59 0.44 -4.86 -4.66
C ASP A 59 -1.08 -4.71 -4.79
N ALA A 60 -1.54 -3.60 -5.38
CA ALA A 60 -2.96 -3.33 -5.57
C ALA A 60 -3.66 -4.26 -6.59
N SER A 61 -2.94 -5.19 -7.18
CA SER A 61 -3.42 -6.15 -8.18
C SER A 61 -3.23 -7.60 -7.71
N GLY A 62 -4.24 -8.45 -7.98
CA GLY A 62 -4.15 -9.88 -7.71
C GLY A 62 -5.31 -10.45 -6.90
N GLU A 63 -5.18 -11.73 -6.53
CA GLU A 63 -6.16 -12.46 -5.69
C GLU A 63 -6.24 -11.89 -4.27
N VAL A 64 -5.08 -11.51 -3.74
CA VAL A 64 -4.95 -10.71 -2.52
C VAL A 64 -4.31 -9.40 -2.93
N ALA A 65 -5.03 -8.31 -2.73
CA ALA A 65 -4.55 -6.97 -3.04
C ALA A 65 -4.17 -6.26 -1.74
N GLY A 66 -3.08 -5.51 -1.80
CA GLY A 66 -2.58 -4.70 -0.70
C GLY A 66 -2.16 -3.33 -1.16
N GLY A 67 -2.13 -2.39 -0.23
CA GLY A 67 -1.58 -1.06 -0.48
C GLY A 67 -1.41 -0.27 0.81
N CYS A 68 -0.52 0.70 0.76
CA CYS A 68 -0.28 1.65 1.82
C CYS A 68 -0.18 3.07 1.28
N ILE A 69 -0.54 4.05 2.09
CA ILE A 69 -0.42 5.48 1.78
C ILE A 69 0.03 6.21 3.04
N VAL A 70 1.04 7.08 2.90
CA VAL A 70 1.45 8.00 3.96
C VAL A 70 0.82 9.38 3.69
N ARG A 71 -0.02 9.92 4.58
CA ARG A 71 -0.70 11.22 4.38
C ARG A 71 -0.23 12.26 5.37
N ASN A 72 0.66 13.15 4.93
CA ASN A 72 1.45 13.96 5.86
C ASN A 72 2.30 13.03 6.76
N GLN A 73 3.39 13.52 7.36
CA GLN A 73 4.38 12.69 8.06
C GLN A 73 3.87 11.99 9.34
N THR A 74 2.56 11.93 9.55
CA THR A 74 1.92 11.43 10.77
C THR A 74 0.71 10.53 10.50
N GLU A 75 0.42 10.20 9.23
CA GLU A 75 -0.65 9.24 8.89
C GLU A 75 -0.13 8.12 8.01
N LEU A 76 -0.35 6.88 8.44
CA LEU A 76 -0.14 5.68 7.65
C LEU A 76 -1.47 4.93 7.54
N SER A 77 -1.92 4.71 6.32
CA SER A 77 -3.05 3.83 6.03
C SER A 77 -2.55 2.60 5.30
N VAL A 78 -3.00 1.43 5.74
CA VAL A 78 -2.72 0.16 5.07
C VAL A 78 -4.04 -0.55 4.85
N THR A 79 -4.21 -1.10 3.65
CA THR A 79 -5.35 -1.91 3.28
C THR A 79 -4.87 -3.23 2.71
N VAL A 80 -5.49 -4.32 3.14
CA VAL A 80 -5.39 -5.62 2.48
C VAL A 80 -6.76 -6.23 2.29
N GLN A 81 -6.97 -6.88 1.15
CA GLN A 81 -8.26 -7.46 0.83
C GLN A 81 -8.11 -8.75 0.03
N LYS A 82 -9.06 -9.65 0.27
CA LYS A 82 -9.31 -10.88 -0.48
C LYS A 82 -10.82 -11.04 -0.64
N GLU A 83 -11.29 -11.79 -1.63
CA GLU A 83 -12.73 -12.05 -1.83
C GLU A 83 -13.49 -12.28 -0.51
N GLY A 84 -14.50 -11.45 -0.25
CA GLY A 84 -15.36 -11.53 0.93
C GLY A 84 -14.81 -10.91 2.22
N VAL A 85 -13.53 -10.50 2.25
CA VAL A 85 -12.93 -9.93 3.45
C VAL A 85 -11.89 -8.84 3.15
N ALA A 86 -12.03 -7.69 3.79
CA ALA A 86 -11.07 -6.60 3.71
C ALA A 86 -10.70 -6.12 5.11
N PHE A 87 -9.45 -5.72 5.27
CA PHE A 87 -8.93 -5.11 6.47
C PHE A 87 -8.25 -3.80 6.10
N SER A 88 -8.51 -2.77 6.89
CA SER A 88 -7.83 -1.49 6.77
C SER A 88 -7.58 -0.92 8.15
N PHE A 89 -6.47 -0.19 8.27
CA PHE A 89 -6.27 0.71 9.38
C PHE A 89 -5.81 2.07 8.88
N PHE A 90 -6.00 3.07 9.73
CA PHE A 90 -5.62 4.45 9.50
C PHE A 90 -4.99 4.97 10.78
N ASP A 91 -3.72 5.37 10.75
CA ASP A 91 -3.10 6.06 11.86
C ASP A 91 -3.20 7.56 11.63
N LEU A 92 -3.78 8.36 12.53
CA LEU A 92 -3.66 9.82 12.50
C LEU A 92 -3.26 10.27 13.91
N VAL A 93 -2.13 9.73 14.40
CA VAL A 93 -1.46 10.02 15.68
C VAL A 93 -2.31 9.77 16.92
N ASP A 94 -2.97 8.62 16.97
CA ASP A 94 -3.47 8.04 18.22
C ASP A 94 -4.47 8.93 19.01
N GLN A 95 -5.46 9.49 18.30
CA GLN A 95 -6.56 10.18 18.96
C GLN A 95 -7.43 9.18 19.72
N ALA A 96 -7.31 9.21 21.05
CA ALA A 96 -8.10 8.40 21.95
C ALA A 96 -9.62 8.52 21.66
N GLY A 97 -10.28 7.38 21.43
CA GLY A 97 -11.72 7.29 21.30
C GLY A 97 -12.30 7.32 19.88
N LEU A 98 -11.47 7.29 18.83
CA LEU A 98 -11.91 7.14 17.43
C LEU A 98 -11.54 5.76 16.86
N PRO A 99 -12.36 5.15 15.99
CA PRO A 99 -12.04 3.87 15.38
C PRO A 99 -10.94 4.06 14.31
N HIS A 100 -9.81 3.41 14.53
CA HIS A 100 -8.63 3.48 13.66
C HIS A 100 -8.40 2.18 12.87
N VAL A 101 -9.20 1.15 13.16
CA VAL A 101 -9.21 -0.13 12.45
C VAL A 101 -10.61 -0.42 11.93
N SER A 102 -10.67 -0.91 10.69
CA SER A 102 -11.89 -1.34 10.03
C SER A 102 -11.69 -2.70 9.37
N ALA A 103 -12.66 -3.61 9.56
CA ALA A 103 -12.72 -4.90 8.88
C ALA A 103 -14.07 -5.03 8.17
N GLU A 104 -14.05 -5.27 6.87
CA GLU A 104 -15.24 -5.67 6.13
C GLU A 104 -15.25 -7.20 6.02
N ILE A 105 -16.29 -7.84 6.54
CA ILE A 105 -16.44 -9.30 6.54
C ILE A 105 -17.81 -9.62 5.96
N ASP A 106 -17.85 -10.37 4.86
CA ASP A 106 -19.08 -10.72 4.14
C ASP A 106 -19.92 -9.47 3.80
N GLY A 107 -19.25 -8.39 3.36
CA GLY A 107 -19.88 -7.11 3.01
C GLY A 107 -20.39 -6.30 4.22
N LYS A 108 -19.97 -6.64 5.44
CA LYS A 108 -20.37 -5.97 6.68
C LYS A 108 -19.17 -5.33 7.35
N LEU A 109 -19.27 -4.02 7.60
CA LEU A 109 -18.21 -3.23 8.23
C LEU A 109 -18.24 -3.36 9.76
N TYR A 110 -17.10 -3.70 10.34
CA TYR A 110 -16.79 -3.68 11.77
C TYR A 110 -15.68 -2.68 12.02
N GLN A 111 -15.76 -1.93 13.12
CA GLN A 111 -14.79 -0.88 13.44
C GLN A 111 -14.42 -0.91 14.92
N GLY A 112 -13.18 -0.56 15.24
CA GLY A 112 -12.70 -0.53 16.62
C GLY A 112 -11.57 0.46 16.85
N ALA A 113 -11.47 0.93 18.09
CA ALA A 113 -10.35 1.72 18.57
C ALA A 113 -9.27 0.76 19.05
N CYS A 114 -8.38 0.37 18.14
CA CYS A 114 -7.27 -0.54 18.42
C CYS A 114 -6.00 0.27 18.63
N GLU A 115 -5.16 -0.17 19.56
CA GLU A 115 -3.78 0.31 19.63
C GLU A 115 -3.06 -0.08 18.33
N ILE A 116 -2.34 0.88 17.77
CA ILE A 116 -1.55 0.73 16.55
C ILE A 116 -0.11 1.08 16.90
N ILE A 117 0.81 0.19 16.53
CA ILE A 117 2.24 0.36 16.72
C ILE A 117 2.86 0.47 15.33
N VAL A 118 3.55 1.59 15.08
CA VAL A 118 4.30 1.83 13.83
C VAL A 118 5.77 1.96 14.18
N GLU A 119 6.59 1.09 13.60
CA GLU A 119 8.05 1.09 13.74
C GLU A 119 8.67 1.42 12.38
N GLU A 120 9.06 2.68 12.19
CA GLU A 120 9.82 3.11 11.00
C GLU A 120 11.18 2.38 10.93
N ARG A 121 11.57 1.93 9.74
CA ARG A 121 12.85 1.25 9.54
C ARG A 121 13.98 2.26 9.46
N GLN A 122 15.10 1.96 10.13
CA GLN A 122 16.27 2.83 10.10
C GLN A 122 16.85 2.91 8.69
N GLY A 123 16.71 4.07 8.05
CA GLY A 123 17.33 4.37 6.78
C GLY A 123 16.37 4.56 5.60
N ASP A 124 15.08 4.23 5.77
CA ASP A 124 14.06 4.47 4.74
C ASP A 124 12.74 4.98 5.38
N PRO A 125 12.36 6.25 5.17
CA PRO A 125 11.13 6.82 5.73
C PRO A 125 9.84 6.33 5.06
N TYR A 126 9.95 5.54 3.98
CA TYR A 126 8.80 4.94 3.29
C TYR A 126 8.65 3.45 3.59
N GLU A 127 9.44 2.92 4.53
CA GLU A 127 9.42 1.54 5.01
C GLU A 127 9.09 1.49 6.51
N ALA A 128 8.09 0.70 6.88
CA ALA A 128 7.67 0.54 8.28
C ALA A 128 7.13 -0.86 8.57
N ASP A 129 7.33 -1.29 9.81
CA ASP A 129 6.61 -2.42 10.38
C ASP A 129 5.40 -1.89 11.17
N VAL A 130 4.23 -2.47 10.97
CA VAL A 130 2.98 -2.03 11.59
C VAL A 130 2.29 -3.19 12.27
N ALA A 131 1.84 -2.97 13.50
CA ALA A 131 1.04 -3.93 14.24
C ALA A 131 -0.23 -3.28 14.80
N ALA A 132 -1.32 -4.05 14.87
CA ALA A 132 -2.54 -3.66 15.56
C ALA A 132 -3.20 -4.85 16.26
N GLY A 133 -3.89 -4.54 17.36
CA GLY A 133 -4.59 -5.53 18.19
C GLY A 133 -3.70 -6.21 19.25
N PRO A 134 -4.31 -7.04 20.13
CA PRO A 134 -5.70 -7.48 20.10
C PRO A 134 -6.69 -6.40 20.57
N CYS A 135 -7.87 -6.32 19.93
CA CYS A 135 -8.93 -5.37 20.25
C CYS A 135 -10.30 -5.84 19.75
N ASP A 136 -11.37 -5.30 20.33
CA ASP A 136 -12.73 -5.58 19.89
C ASP A 136 -13.15 -4.63 18.76
N LEU A 137 -13.84 -5.17 17.76
CA LEU A 137 -14.44 -4.47 16.63
C LEU A 137 -15.96 -4.63 16.71
N VAL A 138 -16.71 -3.56 16.40
CA VAL A 138 -18.17 -3.56 16.50
C VAL A 138 -18.79 -3.10 15.19
N ARG A 139 -19.86 -3.78 14.76
CA ARG A 139 -20.73 -3.31 13.68
C ARG A 139 -21.73 -2.31 14.23
N LEU A 140 -21.60 -1.04 13.83
CA LEU A 140 -22.36 0.07 14.40
C LEU A 140 -23.90 -0.05 14.26
N PHE A 141 -24.38 -0.78 13.25
CA PHE A 141 -25.82 -0.87 12.97
C PHE A 141 -26.59 -1.77 13.94
N ASP A 142 -25.99 -2.88 14.39
CA ASP A 142 -26.67 -3.89 15.21
C ASP A 142 -25.85 -4.37 16.41
N GLY A 143 -24.66 -3.80 16.62
CA GLY A 143 -23.80 -4.12 17.76
C GLY A 143 -23.12 -5.49 17.66
N ALA A 144 -23.17 -6.16 16.51
CA ALA A 144 -22.45 -7.43 16.35
C ALA A 144 -20.94 -7.21 16.53
N GLU A 145 -20.31 -8.15 17.25
CA GLU A 145 -18.91 -8.06 17.63
C GLU A 145 -18.04 -8.96 16.75
N ALA A 146 -16.83 -8.51 16.50
CA ALA A 146 -15.71 -9.30 16.01
C ALA A 146 -14.48 -8.90 16.83
N ARG A 147 -13.44 -9.72 16.82
CA ARG A 147 -12.21 -9.46 17.56
C ARG A 147 -11.03 -9.50 16.62
N LEU A 148 -10.27 -8.43 16.55
CA LEU A 148 -8.95 -8.46 15.92
C LEU A 148 -8.03 -9.17 16.91
N GLU A 149 -7.53 -10.35 16.54
CA GLU A 149 -6.56 -11.08 17.36
C GLU A 149 -5.15 -10.55 17.10
N MET A 150 -4.84 -10.30 15.82
CA MET A 150 -3.59 -9.67 15.40
C MET A 150 -3.71 -9.11 13.98
N ALA A 151 -3.02 -8.02 13.73
CA ALA A 151 -2.64 -7.55 12.40
C ALA A 151 -1.15 -7.21 12.45
N ILE A 152 -0.36 -7.78 11.55
CA ILE A 152 1.07 -7.46 11.41
C ILE A 152 1.36 -7.29 9.93
N PHE A 153 1.96 -6.16 9.58
CA PHE A 153 2.34 -5.82 8.23
C PHE A 153 3.75 -5.25 8.17
N HIS A 154 4.44 -5.59 7.10
CA HIS A 154 5.57 -4.84 6.61
C HIS A 154 5.11 -4.08 5.37
N VAL A 155 5.40 -2.78 5.33
CA VAL A 155 5.02 -1.90 4.22
C VAL A 155 6.24 -1.16 3.70
N SER A 156 6.32 -1.01 2.38
CA SER A 156 7.40 -0.32 1.67
C SER A 156 6.85 0.49 0.51
N ASP A 157 7.61 1.50 0.06
CA ASP A 157 7.24 2.39 -1.04
C ASP A 157 5.89 3.10 -0.84
N CYS A 158 5.51 3.36 0.41
CA CYS A 158 4.28 4.06 0.77
C CYS A 158 4.40 5.56 0.44
N SER A 159 4.22 5.95 -0.81
CA SER A 159 4.19 7.37 -1.17
C SER A 159 2.89 8.04 -0.75
N GLY A 160 2.98 9.30 -0.32
CA GLY A 160 1.79 10.12 -0.17
C GLY A 160 1.13 10.45 -1.51
N ALA A 161 -0.19 10.61 -1.49
CA ALA A 161 -0.85 11.36 -2.55
C ALA A 161 -0.45 12.83 -2.38
N GLU A 162 0.30 13.38 -3.34
CA GLU A 162 0.55 14.83 -3.43
C GLU A 162 -0.76 15.62 -3.65
#